data_AF-A0A316ZIP6-F1
#
_entry.id   AF-A0A316ZIP6-F1
#
_cell.length_a   1.000
_cell.length_b   1.000
_cell.length_c   1.000
_cell.angle_alpha   90.00
_cell.angle_beta   90.00
_cell.angle_gamma   90.00
#
_symmetry.space_group_name_H-M   'P 1'
#
loop_
_entity.id
_entity.type
_entity.pdbx_description
1 polymer ?
#
loop_
_entity_poly.entity_id
_entity_poly.type
_entity_poly.pdbx_seq_one_letter_code
_entity_poly.pdbx_strand_id
1 'polypeptide(L)'
;MSLTPPHPALGVQDFVSTLLSYPSSLPFRSLADLANVEAHKSYYVNAPVLHSATTICGVITVYVYVMQMITGNASQVDGLWTFLPLVYSGHFTFHKAISHWLAPPSKVTSIFRASAAPNTIWDLIEPRLALMFFLQVCWSARLTFNAHRRGMFKKGEEDYRWPLLRAGMSPLLWHIFSIVFIAVIQNILLAATALPQYQILSTTFTKYNNAAVPSLPSRLVPGDFVIASLLLINLALQFGADHEQWVYQNFKRGKDYYGRPLTGSVGGTTSLTVPSSSKSTAADGTVSAVRGNNALGYTPADAQRGFVTKGLWAFSRHPNFACEQATWWILWLYVPLTFLPSHPAVAEWRYVVTYALASPLIMNALFIASTLYSEAVSAEKYPAYAAYQRRVGMFLPLPDTLVRTIYYRLFASKEARAKTEADVWGTPVSGVKSAKAQ
;
A
#
# COMPACT_ATOMS: atom_id res chain seq x y z
N MET A 1 21.14 -26.55 -17.28
CA MET A 1 21.68 -25.16 -17.23
C MET A 1 21.68 -24.75 -15.77
N SER A 2 22.85 -24.55 -15.15
CA SER A 2 22.90 -24.11 -13.74
C SER A 2 22.30 -22.70 -13.63
N LEU A 3 21.17 -22.56 -12.94
CA LEU A 3 20.48 -21.29 -12.67
C LEU A 3 21.19 -20.51 -11.55
N THR A 4 22.52 -20.46 -11.57
CA THR A 4 23.29 -19.68 -10.60
C THR A 4 22.94 -18.20 -10.79
N PRO A 5 22.58 -17.43 -9.75
CA PRO A 5 22.27 -16.02 -9.93
C PRO A 5 23.51 -15.24 -10.40
N PRO A 6 23.36 -14.17 -11.21
CA PRO A 6 24.51 -13.39 -11.69
C PRO A 6 25.23 -12.62 -10.57
N HIS A 7 24.61 -12.50 -9.40
CA HIS A 7 25.21 -11.99 -8.18
C HIS A 7 24.69 -12.82 -7.00
N PRO A 8 25.51 -13.23 -6.01
CA PRO A 8 25.08 -14.12 -4.93
C PRO A 8 23.92 -13.55 -4.08
N ALA A 9 23.90 -12.23 -3.84
CA ALA A 9 22.78 -11.53 -3.18
C ALA A 9 21.42 -11.61 -3.92
N LEU A 10 21.42 -12.01 -5.20
CA LEU A 10 20.18 -12.24 -5.96
C LEU A 10 19.61 -13.65 -5.73
N GLY A 11 20.41 -14.56 -5.18
CA GLY A 11 20.00 -15.94 -4.90
C GLY A 11 18.96 -16.03 -3.79
N VAL A 12 17.84 -16.69 -4.07
CA VAL A 12 16.79 -16.96 -3.08
C VAL A 12 17.24 -17.97 -2.02
N GLN A 13 18.23 -18.80 -2.33
CA GLN A 13 18.69 -19.87 -1.44
C GLN A 13 19.23 -19.31 -0.12
N ASP A 14 20.01 -18.23 -0.19
CA ASP A 14 20.58 -17.58 1.00
C ASP A 14 19.50 -16.89 1.86
N PHE A 15 18.51 -16.28 1.21
CA PHE A 15 17.34 -15.71 1.89
C PHE A 15 16.56 -16.80 2.64
N VAL A 16 16.27 -17.92 1.97
CA VAL A 16 15.51 -19.04 2.55
C VAL A 16 16.31 -19.73 3.66
N SER A 17 17.60 -20.01 3.46
CA SER A 17 18.43 -20.64 4.50
C SER A 17 18.56 -19.75 5.73
N THR A 18 18.68 -18.44 5.54
CA THR A 18 18.66 -17.46 6.64
C THR A 18 17.32 -17.51 7.37
N LEU A 19 16.17 -17.53 6.69
CA LEU A 19 14.87 -17.67 7.37
C LEU A 19 14.72 -18.99 8.12
N LEU A 20 15.12 -20.12 7.53
CA LEU A 20 14.96 -21.44 8.14
C LEU A 20 15.85 -21.63 9.38
N SER A 21 16.97 -20.92 9.48
CA SER A 21 17.85 -20.94 10.66
C SER A 21 17.37 -20.04 11.81
N TYR A 22 16.31 -19.24 11.60
CA TYR A 22 15.79 -18.32 12.62
C TYR A 22 15.46 -19.00 13.97
N PRO A 23 14.72 -20.13 14.03
CA PRO A 23 14.34 -20.74 15.32
C PRO A 23 15.55 -21.17 16.15
N SER A 24 16.64 -21.59 15.48
CA SER A 24 17.89 -21.98 16.13
C SER A 24 18.70 -20.79 16.63
N SER A 25 18.50 -19.59 16.05
CA SER A 25 19.21 -18.35 16.41
C SER A 25 18.71 -17.69 17.69
N LEU A 26 17.48 -17.99 18.14
CA LEU A 26 16.85 -17.31 19.26
C LEU A 26 17.59 -17.63 20.57
N PRO A 27 18.12 -16.62 21.27
CA PRO A 27 18.81 -16.82 22.54
C PRO A 27 17.83 -16.97 23.71
N PHE A 28 16.54 -16.67 23.50
CA PHE A 28 15.55 -16.61 24.57
C PHE A 28 14.94 -17.99 24.84
N ARG A 29 15.42 -18.67 25.88
CA ARG A 29 14.95 -20.01 26.27
C ARG A 29 14.12 -19.98 27.56
N SER A 30 14.13 -18.86 28.29
CA SER A 30 13.41 -18.64 29.53
C SER A 30 12.80 -17.23 29.61
N LEU A 31 11.90 -17.00 30.57
CA LEU A 31 11.37 -15.67 30.88
C LEU A 31 12.47 -14.68 31.32
N ALA A 32 13.52 -15.18 31.97
CA ALA A 32 14.65 -14.36 32.39
C ALA A 32 15.43 -13.83 31.18
N ASP A 33 15.59 -14.67 30.15
CA ASP A 33 16.24 -14.25 28.90
C ASP A 33 15.42 -13.18 28.17
N LEU A 34 14.09 -13.29 28.21
CA LEU A 34 13.19 -12.28 27.64
C LEU A 34 13.27 -10.92 28.37
N ALA A 35 13.68 -10.90 29.64
CA ALA A 35 13.93 -9.66 30.38
C ALA A 35 15.37 -9.14 30.23
N ASN A 36 16.28 -9.92 29.64
CA ASN A 36 17.70 -9.59 29.56
C ASN A 36 17.98 -8.65 28.37
N VAL A 37 18.14 -7.36 28.67
CA VAL A 37 18.45 -6.31 27.69
C VAL A 37 19.74 -6.59 26.91
N GLU A 38 20.78 -7.13 27.56
CA GLU A 38 22.06 -7.40 26.90
C GLU A 38 21.96 -8.56 25.90
N ALA A 39 21.15 -9.58 26.22
CA ALA A 39 20.83 -10.65 25.28
C ALA A 39 20.12 -10.12 24.02
N HIS A 40 19.21 -9.15 24.17
CA HIS A 40 18.53 -8.52 23.04
C HIS A 40 19.49 -7.68 22.19
N LYS A 41 20.38 -6.90 22.81
CA LYS A 41 21.40 -6.12 22.09
C LYS A 41 22.35 -7.03 21.31
N SER A 42 22.89 -8.04 21.98
CA SER A 42 23.79 -9.01 21.36
C SER A 42 23.11 -9.76 20.22
N TYR A 43 21.86 -10.17 20.39
CA TYR A 43 21.07 -10.79 19.33
C TYR A 43 20.89 -9.87 18.12
N TYR A 44 20.48 -8.62 18.35
CA TYR A 44 20.27 -7.65 17.27
C TYR A 44 21.54 -7.40 16.47
N VAL A 45 22.69 -7.27 17.15
CA VAL A 45 23.98 -6.94 16.51
C VAL A 45 24.58 -8.13 15.76
N ASN A 46 24.47 -9.34 16.32
CA ASN A 46 25.24 -10.50 15.84
C ASN A 46 24.43 -11.48 15.00
N ALA A 47 23.10 -11.53 15.14
CA ALA A 47 22.26 -12.37 14.30
C ALA A 47 22.13 -11.77 12.89
N PRO A 48 21.90 -12.59 11.84
CA PRO A 48 21.49 -12.09 10.54
C PRO A 48 20.36 -11.05 10.66
N VAL A 49 20.48 -9.92 9.96
CA VAL A 49 19.48 -8.83 10.03
C VAL A 49 18.05 -9.27 9.72
N LEU A 50 17.90 -10.33 8.93
CA LEU A 50 16.60 -10.93 8.63
C LEU A 50 15.97 -11.61 9.86
N HIS A 51 16.77 -12.13 10.79
CA HIS A 51 16.28 -12.77 12.01
C HIS A 51 15.60 -11.75 12.93
N SER A 52 16.20 -10.59 13.15
CA SER A 52 15.57 -9.51 13.93
C SER A 52 14.30 -8.98 13.26
N ALA A 53 14.26 -8.91 11.92
CA ALA A 53 13.02 -8.60 11.20
C ALA A 53 11.93 -9.66 11.42
N THR A 54 12.30 -10.95 11.41
CA THR A 54 11.39 -12.07 11.72
C THR A 54 10.89 -12.01 13.17
N THR A 55 11.73 -11.62 14.14
CA THR A 55 11.30 -11.39 15.52
C THR A 55 10.29 -10.25 15.63
N ILE A 56 10.57 -9.11 14.99
CA ILE A 56 9.63 -7.97 14.91
C ILE A 56 8.29 -8.44 14.34
N CYS A 57 8.32 -9.21 13.25
CA CYS A 57 7.11 -9.76 12.64
C CYS A 57 6.36 -10.69 13.60
N GLY A 58 7.05 -11.62 14.28
CA GLY A 58 6.43 -12.53 15.25
C GLY A 58 5.75 -11.78 16.40
N VAL A 59 6.42 -10.79 16.99
CA VAL A 59 5.87 -9.97 18.09
C VAL A 59 4.63 -9.22 17.64
N ILE A 60 4.66 -8.60 16.46
CA ILE A 60 3.53 -7.82 15.93
C ILE A 60 2.35 -8.73 15.58
N THR A 61 2.61 -9.92 15.05
CA THR A 61 1.58 -10.93 14.80
C THR A 61 0.88 -11.36 16.10
N VAL A 62 1.65 -11.63 17.16
CA VAL A 62 1.09 -11.96 18.49
C VAL A 62 0.27 -10.78 19.03
N TYR A 63 0.80 -9.56 18.93
CA TYR A 63 0.09 -8.35 19.35
C TYR A 63 -1.26 -8.19 18.61
N VAL A 64 -1.28 -8.27 17.28
CA VAL A 64 -2.50 -8.14 16.47
C VAL A 64 -3.53 -9.16 16.88
N TYR A 65 -3.12 -10.42 17.03
CA TYR A 65 -4.03 -11.49 17.43
C TYR A 65 -4.60 -11.30 18.84
N VAL A 66 -3.73 -11.01 19.83
CA VAL A 66 -4.15 -10.79 21.22
C VAL A 66 -5.08 -9.59 21.33
N MET A 67 -4.76 -8.48 20.66
CA MET A 67 -5.60 -7.29 20.68
C MET A 67 -6.94 -7.51 19.98
N GLN A 68 -6.98 -8.29 18.91
CA GLN A 68 -8.24 -8.70 18.29
C GLN A 68 -9.09 -9.52 19.26
N MET A 69 -8.49 -10.44 20.02
CA MET A 69 -9.21 -11.25 21.01
C MET A 69 -9.75 -10.41 22.18
N ILE A 70 -9.00 -9.40 22.63
CA ILE A 70 -9.40 -8.49 23.71
C ILE A 70 -10.53 -7.55 23.25
N THR A 71 -10.41 -7.01 22.04
CA THR A 71 -11.30 -5.94 21.56
C THR A 71 -12.48 -6.43 20.74
N GLY A 72 -12.42 -7.66 20.21
CA GLY A 72 -13.35 -8.18 19.21
C GLY A 72 -13.23 -7.52 17.82
N ASN A 73 -12.25 -6.64 17.63
CA ASN A 73 -12.08 -5.84 16.42
C ASN A 73 -10.92 -6.38 15.57
N ALA A 74 -11.21 -6.78 14.34
CA ALA A 74 -10.26 -7.35 13.37
C ALA A 74 -9.35 -6.31 12.70
N SER A 75 -9.65 -5.03 12.82
CA SER A 75 -8.88 -3.93 12.22
C SER A 75 -7.61 -3.54 12.97
N GLN A 76 -7.13 -4.37 13.90
CA GLN A 76 -5.86 -4.11 14.58
C GLN A 76 -4.71 -3.95 13.58
N VAL A 77 -4.65 -4.82 12.56
CA VAL A 77 -3.62 -4.74 11.52
C VAL A 77 -3.86 -3.58 10.54
N ASP A 78 -5.12 -3.21 10.29
CA ASP A 78 -5.47 -2.10 9.38
C ASP A 78 -4.92 -0.77 9.89
N GLY A 79 -4.97 -0.52 11.21
CA GLY A 79 -4.38 0.66 11.83
C GLY A 79 -2.85 0.66 11.76
N LEU A 80 -2.23 -0.51 11.83
CA LEU A 80 -0.78 -0.69 11.76
C LEU A 80 -0.25 -0.60 10.32
N TRP A 81 -1.10 -0.80 9.31
CA TRP A 81 -0.75 -0.81 7.88
C TRP A 81 0.06 0.42 7.45
N THR A 82 -0.26 1.57 8.01
CA THR A 82 0.41 2.83 7.65
C THR A 82 1.82 2.97 8.25
N PHE A 83 2.17 2.15 9.25
CA PHE A 83 3.42 2.24 9.99
C PHE A 83 4.34 1.04 9.78
N LEU A 84 3.80 -0.18 9.65
CA LEU A 84 4.63 -1.39 9.56
C LEU A 84 5.60 -1.41 8.39
N PRO A 85 5.26 -0.95 7.17
CA PRO A 85 6.24 -0.83 6.10
C PRO A 85 7.40 0.08 6.49
N LEU A 86 7.17 1.15 7.27
CA LEU A 86 8.25 2.00 7.82
C LEU A 86 9.09 1.27 8.86
N VAL A 87 8.47 0.48 9.73
CA VAL A 87 9.20 -0.30 10.74
C VAL A 87 10.17 -1.27 10.06
N TYR A 88 9.71 -2.04 9.07
CA TYR A 88 10.55 -3.02 8.37
C TYR A 88 11.60 -2.37 7.46
N SER A 89 11.21 -1.36 6.68
CA SER A 89 12.14 -0.62 5.82
C SER A 89 13.19 0.15 6.62
N GLY A 90 12.78 0.79 7.72
CA GLY A 90 13.65 1.48 8.65
C GLY A 90 14.59 0.51 9.34
N HIS A 91 14.11 -0.66 9.77
CA HIS A 91 14.95 -1.72 10.33
C HIS A 91 16.12 -2.06 9.41
N PHE A 92 15.87 -2.33 8.12
CA PHE A 92 16.96 -2.61 7.17
C PHE A 92 17.84 -1.39 6.87
N THR A 93 17.23 -0.21 6.72
CA THR A 93 17.96 1.02 6.37
C THR A 93 18.91 1.46 7.48
N PHE A 94 18.48 1.38 8.73
CA PHE A 94 19.23 1.85 9.90
C PHE A 94 19.93 0.73 10.66
N HIS A 95 19.85 -0.53 10.20
CA HIS A 95 20.41 -1.67 10.94
C HIS A 95 21.88 -1.46 11.33
N LYS A 96 22.73 -1.07 10.38
CA LYS A 96 24.17 -0.84 10.61
C LYS A 96 24.39 0.29 11.63
N ALA A 97 23.63 1.38 11.53
CA ALA A 97 23.67 2.46 12.51
C ALA A 97 23.24 1.96 13.89
N ILE A 98 22.06 1.34 14.02
CA ILE A 98 21.52 0.82 15.29
C ILE A 98 22.52 -0.16 15.92
N SER A 99 23.09 -1.08 15.15
CA SER A 99 24.09 -2.03 15.64
C SER A 99 25.34 -1.32 16.17
N HIS A 100 25.80 -0.25 15.49
CA HIS A 100 26.90 0.58 15.97
C HIS A 100 26.57 1.30 17.29
N TRP A 101 25.34 1.78 17.48
CA TRP A 101 24.92 2.43 18.72
C TRP A 101 24.73 1.44 19.88
N LEU A 102 24.22 0.24 19.59
CA LEU A 102 23.98 -0.80 20.60
C LEU A 102 25.28 -1.46 21.08
N ALA A 103 26.26 -1.62 20.19
CA ALA A 103 27.57 -2.19 20.47
C ALA A 103 28.68 -1.37 19.78
N PRO A 104 29.00 -0.17 20.30
CA PRO A 104 30.05 0.66 19.72
C PRO A 104 31.39 -0.08 19.75
N PRO A 105 32.17 -0.06 18.65
CA PRO A 105 33.46 -0.72 18.62
C PRO A 105 34.35 -0.19 19.73
N SER A 106 35.03 -1.09 20.43
CA SER A 106 36.04 -0.70 21.42
C SER A 106 37.11 0.16 20.73
N LYS A 107 37.58 1.21 21.40
CA LYS A 107 38.69 2.05 20.90
C LYS A 107 39.98 1.22 20.90
N VAL A 108 40.15 0.33 19.93
CA VAL A 108 41.42 -0.35 19.70
C VAL A 108 42.38 0.69 19.15
N THR A 109 43.22 1.23 20.04
CA THR A 109 44.38 2.06 19.74
C THR A 109 45.58 1.13 19.60
N SER A 110 45.59 0.32 18.53
CA SER A 110 46.84 -0.30 18.11
C SER A 110 47.78 0.80 17.61
N ILE A 111 49.04 0.79 18.04
CA ILE A 111 50.10 1.72 17.62
C ILE A 111 50.22 1.80 16.08
N PHE A 112 49.76 0.76 15.36
CA PHE A 112 49.80 0.66 13.90
C PHE A 112 48.42 0.64 13.22
N ARG A 113 47.31 0.67 13.98
CA ARG A 113 45.96 0.61 13.43
C ARG A 113 44.97 1.30 14.37
N ALA A 114 44.68 2.56 14.08
CA ALA A 114 43.49 3.19 14.63
C ALA A 114 42.25 2.45 14.08
N SER A 115 41.39 1.94 14.95
CA SER A 115 40.02 1.59 14.56
C SER A 115 39.36 2.88 14.08
N ALA A 116 39.18 3.03 12.76
CA ALA A 116 38.57 4.22 12.21
C ALA A 116 37.09 4.22 12.63
N ALA A 117 36.76 5.08 13.61
CA ALA A 117 35.37 5.41 13.90
C ALA A 117 34.71 5.92 12.60
N PRO A 118 33.40 5.70 12.42
CA PRO A 118 32.69 6.31 11.28
C PRO A 118 32.93 7.82 11.29
N ASN A 119 33.33 8.36 10.15
CA ASN A 119 33.63 9.79 10.00
C ASN A 119 32.36 10.59 9.76
N THR A 120 31.31 9.96 9.21
CA THR A 120 30.00 10.56 8.96
C THR A 120 28.88 9.55 9.19
N ILE A 121 27.63 10.05 9.30
CA ILE A 121 26.45 9.17 9.37
C ILE A 121 26.27 8.30 8.11
N TRP A 122 26.82 8.73 6.97
CA TRP A 122 26.79 8.00 5.69
C TRP A 122 27.75 6.81 5.65
N ASP A 123 28.65 6.69 6.62
CA ASP A 123 29.40 5.45 6.85
C ASP A 123 28.54 4.38 7.53
N LEU A 124 27.42 4.77 8.14
CA LEU A 124 26.51 3.90 8.88
C LEU A 124 25.17 3.67 8.17
N ILE A 125 24.82 4.51 7.21
CA ILE A 125 23.56 4.46 6.47
C ILE A 125 23.84 4.59 4.98
N GLU A 126 23.43 3.59 4.21
CA GLU A 126 23.55 3.63 2.76
C GLU A 126 22.61 4.71 2.17
N PRO A 127 23.12 5.72 1.44
CA PRO A 127 22.30 6.81 0.90
C PRO A 127 21.11 6.35 0.05
N ARG A 128 21.25 5.26 -0.73
CA ARG A 128 20.13 4.70 -1.51
C ARG A 128 19.03 4.17 -0.60
N LEU A 129 19.38 3.44 0.46
CA LEU A 129 18.40 2.93 1.42
C LEU A 129 17.72 4.07 2.18
N ALA A 130 18.48 5.12 2.54
CA ALA A 130 17.93 6.33 3.15
C ALA A 130 16.93 7.05 2.24
N LEU A 131 17.24 7.17 0.94
CA LEU A 131 16.30 7.73 -0.05
C LEU A 131 15.03 6.89 -0.17
N MET A 132 15.16 5.56 -0.28
CA MET A 132 14.00 4.66 -0.31
C MET A 132 13.13 4.80 0.93
N PHE A 133 13.74 4.82 2.12
CA PHE A 133 13.05 5.02 3.38
C PHE A 133 12.35 6.38 3.45
N PHE A 134 13.00 7.46 3.02
CA PHE A 134 12.40 8.79 2.93
C PHE A 134 11.16 8.80 2.04
N LEU A 135 11.22 8.16 0.86
CA LEU A 135 10.07 8.05 -0.04
C LEU A 135 8.92 7.23 0.59
N GLN A 136 9.25 6.17 1.34
CA GLN A 136 8.25 5.42 2.10
C GLN A 136 7.65 6.26 3.24
N VAL A 137 8.42 7.14 3.89
CA VAL A 137 7.91 8.11 4.87
C VAL A 137 6.91 9.05 4.20
N CYS A 138 7.18 9.57 3.00
CA CYS A 138 6.21 10.35 2.24
C CYS A 138 4.94 9.54 1.92
N TRP A 139 5.08 8.29 1.49
CA TRP A 139 3.94 7.38 1.25
C TRP A 139 3.10 7.16 2.51
N SER A 140 3.76 6.91 3.65
CA SER A 140 3.11 6.68 4.94
C SER A 140 2.45 7.95 5.49
N ALA A 141 3.08 9.12 5.35
CA ALA A 141 2.48 10.39 5.76
C ALA A 141 1.17 10.65 4.99
N ARG A 142 1.18 10.43 3.67
CA ARG A 142 -0.02 10.50 2.81
C ARG A 142 -1.09 9.50 3.27
N LEU A 143 -0.72 8.24 3.47
CA LEU A 143 -1.66 7.20 3.87
C LEU A 143 -2.26 7.48 5.26
N THR A 144 -1.44 7.87 6.22
CA THR A 144 -1.83 8.23 7.59
C THR A 144 -2.78 9.42 7.58
N PHE A 145 -2.50 10.46 6.79
CA PHE A 145 -3.41 11.58 6.61
C PHE A 145 -4.78 11.12 6.08
N ASN A 146 -4.79 10.26 5.05
CA ASN A 146 -6.03 9.74 4.48
C ASN A 146 -6.81 8.85 5.48
N ALA A 147 -6.11 8.00 6.23
CA ALA A 147 -6.68 7.15 7.27
C ALA A 147 -7.28 7.98 8.41
N HIS A 148 -6.56 9.02 8.86
CA HIS A 148 -7.00 9.92 9.91
C HIS A 148 -8.28 10.66 9.54
N ARG A 149 -8.33 11.33 8.37
CA ARG A 149 -9.53 12.06 7.94
C ARG A 149 -10.74 11.14 7.72
N ARG A 150 -10.52 9.87 7.33
CA ARG A 150 -11.56 8.86 7.22
C ARG A 150 -12.03 8.30 8.57
N GLY A 151 -11.34 8.65 9.66
CA GLY A 151 -11.68 8.22 11.01
C GLY A 151 -11.17 6.83 11.39
N MET A 152 -10.24 6.23 10.62
CA MET A 152 -9.77 4.85 10.87
C MET A 152 -9.15 4.64 12.26
N PHE A 153 -8.66 5.70 12.91
CA PHE A 153 -8.04 5.63 14.23
C PHE A 153 -9.02 5.90 15.39
N LYS A 154 -10.32 6.12 15.11
CA LYS A 154 -11.29 6.30 16.21
C LYS A 154 -11.51 4.98 16.93
N LYS A 155 -11.67 5.05 18.25
CA LYS A 155 -11.90 3.89 19.09
C LYS A 155 -13.15 3.13 18.64
N GLY A 156 -13.00 1.83 18.38
CA GLY A 156 -14.09 0.94 17.99
C GLY A 156 -14.44 0.94 16.50
N GLU A 157 -13.78 1.77 15.67
CA GLU A 157 -13.94 1.67 14.22
C GLU A 157 -13.31 0.37 13.72
N GLU A 158 -14.05 -0.33 12.86
CA GLU A 158 -13.64 -1.56 12.18
C GLU A 158 -13.92 -1.38 10.69
N ASP A 159 -13.01 -1.88 9.85
CA ASP A 159 -13.24 -1.92 8.41
C ASP A 159 -14.50 -2.74 8.10
N TYR A 160 -15.41 -2.15 7.32
CA TYR A 160 -16.72 -2.71 7.02
C TYR A 160 -16.66 -4.10 6.38
N ARG A 161 -15.52 -4.50 5.78
CA ARG A 161 -15.32 -5.82 5.18
C ARG A 161 -15.26 -6.92 6.24
N TRP A 162 -14.74 -6.64 7.44
CA TRP A 162 -14.58 -7.68 8.47
C TRP A 162 -15.92 -8.21 8.99
N PRO A 163 -16.93 -7.38 9.34
CA PRO A 163 -18.25 -7.89 9.70
C PRO A 163 -18.92 -8.71 8.60
N LEU A 164 -18.78 -8.28 7.33
CA LEU A 164 -19.37 -8.99 6.19
C LEU A 164 -18.72 -10.37 5.99
N LEU A 165 -17.39 -10.46 6.10
CA LEU A 165 -16.67 -11.73 6.03
C LEU A 165 -16.99 -12.63 7.23
N ARG A 166 -17.04 -12.06 8.44
CA ARG A 166 -17.37 -12.78 9.68
C ARG A 166 -18.76 -13.40 9.63
N ALA A 167 -19.75 -12.68 9.09
CA ALA A 167 -21.11 -13.17 8.95
C ALA A 167 -21.23 -14.40 8.03
N GLY A 168 -20.29 -14.58 7.10
CA GLY A 168 -20.23 -15.73 6.19
C GLY A 168 -19.46 -16.94 6.72
N MET A 169 -18.94 -16.90 7.96
CA MET A 169 -18.06 -17.93 8.52
C MET A 169 -18.61 -18.51 9.83
N SER A 170 -18.33 -19.78 10.10
CA SER A 170 -18.54 -20.35 11.44
C SER A 170 -17.53 -19.76 12.44
N PRO A 171 -17.80 -19.81 13.76
CA PRO A 171 -16.87 -19.28 14.77
C PRO A 171 -15.47 -19.88 14.69
N LEU A 172 -15.35 -21.19 14.42
CA LEU A 172 -14.06 -21.87 14.24
C LEU A 172 -13.34 -21.37 12.98
N LEU A 173 -14.05 -21.25 11.86
CA LEU A 173 -13.46 -20.77 10.62
C LEU A 173 -12.99 -19.31 10.77
N TRP A 174 -13.78 -18.47 11.43
CA TRP A 174 -13.40 -17.08 11.74
C TRP A 174 -12.16 -17.02 12.63
N HIS A 175 -12.04 -17.91 13.62
CA HIS A 175 -10.87 -17.99 14.49
C HIS A 175 -9.60 -18.37 13.72
N ILE A 176 -9.67 -19.43 12.90
CA ILE A 176 -8.55 -19.86 12.04
C ILE A 176 -8.19 -18.73 11.05
N PHE A 177 -9.18 -18.12 10.42
CA PHE A 177 -9.00 -17.01 9.50
C PHE A 177 -8.34 -15.80 10.18
N SER A 178 -8.71 -15.51 11.43
CA SER A 178 -8.12 -14.40 12.20
C SER A 178 -6.64 -14.64 12.49
N ILE A 179 -6.26 -15.85 12.91
CA ILE A 179 -4.85 -16.18 13.17
C ILE A 179 -4.06 -16.19 11.86
N VAL A 180 -4.52 -16.95 10.87
CA VAL A 180 -3.76 -17.21 9.65
C VAL A 180 -3.73 -15.99 8.73
N PHE A 181 -4.90 -15.42 8.42
CA PHE A 181 -4.99 -14.32 7.47
C PHE A 181 -4.71 -12.97 8.14
N ILE A 182 -5.50 -12.60 9.16
CA ILE A 182 -5.50 -11.26 9.73
C ILE A 182 -4.20 -10.98 10.50
N ALA A 183 -3.76 -11.90 11.35
CA ALA A 183 -2.55 -11.71 12.15
C ALA A 183 -1.27 -12.07 11.40
N VAL A 184 -1.18 -13.28 10.84
CA VAL A 184 0.07 -13.78 10.22
C VAL A 184 0.27 -13.22 8.81
N ILE A 185 -0.63 -13.51 7.87
CA ILE A 185 -0.43 -13.17 6.46
C ILE A 185 -0.37 -11.66 6.25
N GLN A 186 -1.29 -10.86 6.80
CA GLN A 186 -1.27 -9.41 6.62
C GLN A 186 0.07 -8.80 7.10
N ASN A 187 0.61 -9.27 8.23
CA ASN A 187 1.89 -8.77 8.73
C ASN A 187 3.07 -9.20 7.84
N ILE A 188 3.07 -10.44 7.33
CA ILE A 188 4.09 -10.91 6.38
C ILE A 188 4.02 -10.10 5.07
N LEU A 189 2.81 -9.78 4.58
CA LEU A 189 2.65 -8.92 3.39
C LEU A 189 3.30 -7.55 3.62
N LEU A 190 3.07 -6.96 4.79
CA LEU A 190 3.67 -5.68 5.18
C LEU A 190 5.19 -5.76 5.35
N ALA A 191 5.72 -6.84 5.92
CA ALA A 191 7.16 -7.09 6.01
C ALA A 191 7.81 -7.24 4.63
N ALA A 192 7.14 -7.96 3.74
CA ALA A 192 7.64 -8.25 2.41
C ALA A 192 7.73 -7.00 1.52
N THR A 193 7.04 -5.91 1.86
CA THR A 193 7.23 -4.62 1.19
C THR A 193 8.67 -4.10 1.26
N ALA A 194 9.41 -4.48 2.30
CA ALA A 194 10.80 -4.06 2.54
C ALA A 194 11.86 -5.00 1.89
N LEU A 195 11.44 -6.03 1.15
CA LEU A 195 12.37 -6.95 0.48
C LEU A 195 13.37 -6.26 -0.48
N PRO A 196 12.99 -5.22 -1.26
CA PRO A 196 13.96 -4.47 -2.05
C PRO A 196 15.11 -3.88 -1.21
N GLN A 197 14.80 -3.32 -0.04
CA GLN A 197 15.82 -2.76 0.86
C GLN A 197 16.69 -3.84 1.48
N TYR A 198 16.10 -4.96 1.92
CA TYR A 198 16.89 -6.09 2.41
C TYR A 198 17.84 -6.61 1.33
N GLN A 199 17.36 -6.77 0.09
CA GLN A 199 18.18 -7.28 -1.00
C GLN A 199 19.32 -6.32 -1.36
N ILE A 200 19.07 -5.01 -1.39
CA ILE A 200 20.11 -4.00 -1.61
C ILE A 200 21.10 -3.97 -0.44
N LEU A 201 20.62 -3.97 0.80
CA LEU A 201 21.47 -4.04 2.00
C LEU A 201 22.37 -5.28 1.97
N SER A 202 21.86 -6.42 1.52
CA SER A 202 22.66 -7.65 1.52
C SER A 202 23.94 -7.55 0.71
N THR A 203 24.03 -6.65 -0.28
CA THR A 203 25.26 -6.37 -1.04
C THR A 203 26.41 -5.85 -0.17
N THR A 204 26.11 -5.32 1.02
CA THR A 204 27.11 -4.81 1.97
C THR A 204 27.55 -5.85 2.99
N PHE A 205 27.04 -7.08 2.91
CA PHE A 205 27.42 -8.15 3.83
C PHE A 205 28.83 -8.65 3.54
N THR A 206 29.61 -8.90 4.59
CA THR A 206 31.01 -9.33 4.48
C THR A 206 31.22 -10.55 3.57
N LYS A 207 30.26 -11.50 3.58
CA LYS A 207 30.28 -12.69 2.72
C LYS A 207 30.20 -12.39 1.21
N TYR A 208 29.80 -11.17 0.83
CA TYR A 208 29.70 -10.71 -0.55
C TYR A 208 30.68 -9.58 -0.88
N ASN A 209 31.66 -9.28 -0.01
CA ASN A 209 32.65 -8.22 -0.25
C ASN A 209 33.45 -8.37 -1.56
N ASN A 210 33.56 -9.60 -2.09
CA ASN A 210 34.26 -9.89 -3.34
C ASN A 210 33.34 -9.86 -4.57
N ALA A 211 32.05 -9.58 -4.40
CA ALA A 211 31.07 -9.49 -5.48
C ALA A 211 30.66 -8.02 -5.67
N ALA A 212 31.26 -7.37 -6.66
CA ALA A 212 30.95 -5.98 -6.97
C ALA A 212 29.54 -5.86 -7.59
N VAL A 213 28.83 -4.79 -7.23
CA VAL A 213 27.58 -4.39 -7.88
C VAL A 213 27.83 -3.20 -8.81
N PRO A 214 27.14 -3.11 -9.97
CA PRO A 214 27.30 -2.00 -10.90
C PRO A 214 27.04 -0.62 -10.29
N SER A 215 26.03 -0.50 -9.43
CA SER A 215 25.70 0.75 -8.76
C SER A 215 25.69 0.56 -7.24
N LEU A 216 26.73 1.06 -6.58
CA LEU A 216 26.89 0.92 -5.13
C LEU A 216 25.75 1.61 -4.37
N PRO A 217 25.18 1.00 -3.31
CA PRO A 217 24.16 1.62 -2.48
C PRO A 217 24.69 2.83 -1.68
N SER A 218 26.01 2.91 -1.51
CA SER A 218 26.72 4.01 -0.86
C SER A 218 26.75 5.31 -1.69
N ARG A 219 26.31 5.27 -2.95
CA ARG A 219 26.31 6.41 -3.88
C ARG A 219 24.99 6.54 -4.63
N LEU A 220 24.43 7.75 -4.62
CA LEU A 220 23.30 8.09 -5.48
C LEU A 220 23.77 8.36 -6.91
N VAL A 221 23.04 7.81 -7.87
CA VAL A 221 23.22 7.98 -9.32
C VAL A 221 21.97 8.64 -9.93
N PRO A 222 22.01 9.16 -11.17
CA PRO A 222 20.84 9.78 -11.80
C PRO A 222 19.58 8.90 -11.78
N GLY A 223 19.74 7.58 -11.90
CA GLY A 223 18.63 6.62 -11.79
C GLY A 223 17.89 6.67 -10.46
N ASP A 224 18.57 6.94 -9.34
CA ASP A 224 17.93 7.07 -8.03
C ASP A 224 16.94 8.25 -8.02
N PHE A 225 17.33 9.39 -8.61
CA PHE A 225 16.48 10.58 -8.70
C PHE A 225 15.32 10.41 -9.68
N VAL A 226 15.53 9.65 -10.77
CA VAL A 226 14.45 9.30 -11.71
C VAL A 226 13.38 8.45 -11.00
N ILE A 227 13.80 7.39 -10.29
CA ILE A 227 12.88 6.52 -9.54
C ILE A 227 12.18 7.29 -8.40
N ALA A 228 12.92 8.13 -7.67
CA ALA A 228 12.34 8.99 -6.65
C ALA A 228 11.27 9.94 -7.22
N SER A 229 11.56 10.58 -8.35
CA SER A 229 10.61 11.48 -9.03
C SER A 229 9.36 10.73 -9.50
N LEU A 230 9.53 9.54 -10.08
CA LEU A 230 8.43 8.66 -10.47
C LEU A 230 7.52 8.36 -9.27
N LEU A 231 8.09 8.04 -8.10
CA LEU A 231 7.31 7.77 -6.90
C LEU A 231 6.59 9.02 -6.38
N LEU A 232 7.26 10.19 -6.34
CA LEU A 232 6.62 11.42 -5.89
C LEU A 232 5.45 11.84 -6.79
N ILE A 233 5.59 11.69 -8.12
CA ILE A 233 4.50 11.91 -9.08
C ILE A 233 3.36 10.92 -8.83
N ASN A 234 3.67 9.63 -8.64
CA ASN A 234 2.67 8.61 -8.32
C ASN A 234 1.92 8.91 -7.00
N LEU A 235 2.63 9.37 -5.96
CA LEU A 235 2.02 9.77 -4.68
C LEU A 235 1.13 11.00 -4.83
N ALA A 236 1.51 11.97 -5.67
CA ALA A 236 0.68 13.14 -5.94
C ALA A 236 -0.62 12.76 -6.66
N LEU A 237 -0.54 11.89 -7.68
CA LEU A 237 -1.72 11.33 -8.36
C LEU A 237 -2.60 10.55 -7.40
N GLN A 238 -2.00 9.73 -6.54
CA GLN A 238 -2.71 8.96 -5.53
C GLN A 238 -3.45 9.87 -4.54
N PHE A 239 -2.78 10.91 -4.05
CA PHE A 239 -3.37 11.88 -3.13
C PHE A 239 -4.53 12.64 -3.79
N GLY A 240 -4.40 13.00 -5.07
CA GLY A 240 -5.48 13.58 -5.87
C GLY A 240 -6.69 12.64 -5.97
N ALA A 241 -6.47 11.37 -6.32
CA ALA A 241 -7.53 10.35 -6.39
C ALA A 241 -8.24 10.15 -5.05
N ASP A 242 -7.47 10.08 -3.96
CA ASP A 242 -8.01 9.98 -2.60
C ASP A 242 -8.83 11.25 -2.24
N HIS A 243 -8.38 12.44 -2.66
CA HIS A 243 -9.10 13.69 -2.44
C HIS A 243 -10.42 13.75 -3.22
N GLU A 244 -10.43 13.37 -4.50
CA GLU A 244 -11.66 13.27 -5.30
C GLU A 244 -12.69 12.35 -4.63
N GLN A 245 -12.25 11.18 -4.15
CA GLN A 245 -13.13 10.24 -3.44
C GLN A 245 -13.65 10.83 -2.13
N TRP A 246 -12.79 11.50 -1.36
CA TRP A 246 -13.16 12.18 -0.12
C TRP A 246 -14.24 13.23 -0.34
N VAL A 247 -14.06 14.10 -1.34
CA VAL A 247 -15.04 15.15 -1.67
C VAL A 247 -16.38 14.52 -2.08
N TYR A 248 -16.36 13.49 -2.92
CA TYR A 248 -17.59 12.78 -3.29
C TYR A 248 -18.31 12.17 -2.08
N GLN A 249 -17.58 11.46 -1.21
CA GLN A 249 -18.19 10.80 -0.05
C GLN A 249 -18.75 11.81 0.94
N ASN A 250 -18.10 12.96 1.13
CA ASN A 250 -18.64 14.04 1.95
C ASN A 250 -19.90 14.64 1.33
N PHE A 251 -19.88 14.95 0.03
CA PHE A 251 -21.05 15.44 -0.69
C PHE A 251 -22.24 14.48 -0.54
N LYS A 252 -22.01 13.19 -0.77
CA LYS A 252 -23.04 12.14 -0.60
C LYS A 252 -23.61 12.08 0.83
N ARG A 253 -22.83 12.47 1.83
CA ARG A 253 -23.21 12.51 3.25
C ARG A 253 -23.75 13.89 3.69
N GLY A 254 -23.97 14.83 2.76
CA GLY A 254 -24.44 16.18 3.07
C GLY A 254 -23.39 17.04 3.80
N LYS A 255 -22.11 16.81 3.54
CA LYS A 255 -20.98 17.53 4.13
C LYS A 255 -20.20 18.31 3.07
N ASP A 256 -19.53 19.39 3.48
CA ASP A 256 -18.57 20.12 2.66
C ASP A 256 -17.27 19.31 2.47
N TYR A 257 -16.32 19.85 1.69
CA TYR A 257 -15.04 19.18 1.43
C TYR A 257 -14.13 19.10 2.67
N TYR A 258 -14.39 19.89 3.71
CA TYR A 258 -13.72 19.81 5.01
C TYR A 258 -14.39 18.80 5.96
N GLY A 259 -15.50 18.17 5.56
CA GLY A 259 -16.25 17.22 6.37
C GLY A 259 -17.20 17.87 7.38
N ARG A 260 -17.46 19.18 7.26
CA ARG A 260 -18.43 19.90 8.08
C ARG A 260 -19.83 19.70 7.48
N PRO A 261 -20.89 19.54 8.29
CA PRO A 261 -22.25 19.49 7.79
C PRO A 261 -22.53 20.75 6.96
N LEU A 262 -23.17 20.58 5.80
CA LEU A 262 -23.68 21.73 5.05
C LEU A 262 -24.80 22.35 5.90
N THR A 263 -24.57 23.53 6.46
CA THR A 263 -25.59 24.28 7.21
C THR A 263 -26.73 24.59 6.26
N GLY A 264 -27.94 24.11 6.56
CA GLY A 264 -29.12 24.35 5.75
C GLY A 264 -29.31 25.85 5.53
N SER A 265 -29.31 26.32 4.28
CA SER A 265 -29.81 27.66 3.98
C SER A 265 -31.34 27.60 4.00
N VAL A 266 -31.94 28.31 4.97
CA VAL A 266 -33.32 28.84 4.97
C VAL A 266 -34.34 27.99 4.21
N GLY A 267 -35.03 27.08 4.92
CA GLY A 267 -36.14 26.31 4.32
C GLY A 267 -36.47 24.96 4.97
N GLY A 268 -35.71 24.49 5.96
CA GLY A 268 -36.15 23.38 6.82
C GLY A 268 -36.14 21.97 6.20
N THR A 269 -35.34 21.70 5.17
CA THR A 269 -35.17 20.32 4.66
C THR A 269 -33.70 19.91 4.62
N THR A 270 -33.23 19.27 5.68
CA THR A 270 -31.88 18.68 5.76
C THR A 270 -31.97 17.23 6.17
N SER A 271 -31.85 16.31 5.20
CA SER A 271 -31.29 14.97 5.38
C SER A 271 -31.29 14.24 4.04
N LEU A 272 -30.11 13.93 3.51
CA LEU A 272 -29.95 12.82 2.56
C LEU A 272 -29.93 11.53 3.40
N THR A 273 -31.09 10.93 3.62
CA THR A 273 -31.20 9.73 4.46
C THR A 273 -30.61 8.52 3.75
N VAL A 274 -29.93 7.70 4.56
CA VAL A 274 -29.19 6.46 4.29
C VAL A 274 -29.91 5.54 3.29
N PRO A 275 -29.21 4.91 2.31
CA PRO A 275 -29.82 3.83 1.53
C PRO A 275 -30.17 2.67 2.48
N SER A 276 -31.48 2.45 2.65
CA SER A 276 -32.06 1.39 3.47
C SER A 276 -31.55 0.02 3.04
N SER A 277 -31.17 -0.80 4.03
CA SER A 277 -30.84 -2.21 3.91
C SER A 277 -32.08 -3.13 3.88
N SER A 278 -33.27 -2.64 3.54
CA SER A 278 -34.48 -3.46 3.48
C SER A 278 -35.08 -3.51 2.08
N LYS A 279 -35.31 -4.73 1.59
CA LYS A 279 -36.22 -5.03 0.48
C LYS A 279 -37.56 -4.33 0.71
N SER A 280 -37.80 -3.23 0.01
CA SER A 280 -39.11 -2.58 -0.06
C SER A 280 -39.18 -1.79 -1.37
N THR A 281 -40.14 -2.17 -2.20
CA THR A 281 -40.63 -1.42 -3.35
C THR A 281 -41.31 -0.14 -2.85
N ALA A 282 -40.59 0.98 -2.81
CA ALA A 282 -41.18 2.31 -2.71
C ALA A 282 -40.25 3.35 -3.33
N ALA A 283 -40.75 4.05 -4.34
CA ALA A 283 -40.22 5.32 -4.78
C ALA A 283 -40.53 6.37 -3.71
N ASP A 284 -39.51 6.89 -3.03
CA ASP A 284 -39.39 8.28 -2.55
C ASP A 284 -38.22 8.41 -1.57
N GLY A 285 -37.37 9.41 -1.79
CA GLY A 285 -36.23 9.71 -0.93
C GLY A 285 -35.52 10.97 -1.41
N THR A 286 -35.98 12.12 -0.94
CA THR A 286 -35.63 13.48 -1.34
C THR A 286 -34.11 13.77 -1.35
N VAL A 287 -33.59 14.15 -2.51
CA VAL A 287 -32.24 14.70 -2.67
C VAL A 287 -32.32 16.23 -2.75
N SER A 288 -32.25 16.91 -1.60
CA SER A 288 -32.01 18.36 -1.60
C SER A 288 -30.50 18.60 -1.63
N ALA A 289 -29.89 18.51 -2.82
CA ALA A 289 -28.57 19.08 -3.01
C ALA A 289 -28.75 20.60 -3.05
N VAL A 290 -28.38 21.26 -1.96
CA VAL A 290 -28.25 22.72 -1.93
C VAL A 290 -27.49 23.13 -3.19
N ARG A 291 -28.08 24.06 -3.93
CA ARG A 291 -27.59 24.70 -5.15
C ARG A 291 -26.38 25.60 -4.87
N GLY A 292 -25.54 25.23 -3.90
CA GLY A 292 -24.41 25.99 -3.38
C GLY A 292 -23.11 25.29 -3.72
N ASN A 293 -22.31 25.95 -4.55
CA ASN A 293 -20.93 25.64 -4.95
C ASN A 293 -20.31 24.42 -4.25
N ASN A 294 -20.50 23.24 -4.85
CA ASN A 294 -19.55 22.16 -4.64
C ASN A 294 -18.39 22.38 -5.61
N ALA A 295 -17.16 22.43 -5.09
CA ALA A 295 -15.96 22.74 -5.89
C ALA A 295 -15.73 21.80 -7.10
N LEU A 296 -16.51 20.72 -7.24
CA LEU A 296 -16.39 19.70 -8.29
C LEU A 296 -17.68 19.46 -9.12
N GLY A 297 -18.74 20.27 -8.97
CA GLY A 297 -19.92 20.19 -9.82
C GLY A 297 -20.71 18.86 -9.72
N TYR A 298 -20.78 18.25 -8.53
CA TYR A 298 -21.61 17.06 -8.30
C TYR A 298 -23.11 17.42 -8.26
N THR A 299 -23.95 16.49 -8.71
CA THR A 299 -25.40 16.69 -8.80
C THR A 299 -26.16 15.76 -7.85
N PRO A 300 -27.44 16.03 -7.56
CA PRO A 300 -28.35 15.07 -6.95
C PRO A 300 -28.27 13.65 -7.54
N ALA A 301 -28.22 13.56 -8.87
CA ALA A 301 -28.14 12.29 -9.59
C ALA A 301 -26.82 11.55 -9.29
N ASP A 302 -25.72 12.27 -9.10
CA ASP A 302 -24.43 11.67 -8.71
C ASP A 302 -24.47 11.08 -7.29
N ALA A 303 -25.17 11.73 -6.35
CA ALA A 303 -25.40 11.18 -5.02
C ALA A 303 -26.28 9.94 -5.06
N GLN A 304 -27.35 9.97 -5.86
CA GLN A 304 -28.27 8.84 -6.05
C GLN A 304 -27.59 7.63 -6.68
N ARG A 305 -26.69 7.84 -7.65
CA ARG A 305 -25.87 6.77 -8.27
C ARG A 305 -25.04 6.01 -7.23
N GLY A 306 -24.53 6.73 -6.22
CA GLY A 306 -23.94 6.14 -5.03
C GLY A 306 -22.43 5.85 -5.08
N PHE A 307 -21.75 6.07 -6.21
CA PHE A 307 -20.30 5.97 -6.37
C PHE A 307 -19.74 7.10 -7.25
N VAL A 308 -18.44 7.38 -7.10
CA VAL A 308 -17.73 8.43 -7.85
C VAL A 308 -17.38 7.94 -9.26
N THR A 309 -17.62 8.79 -10.27
CA THR A 309 -17.28 8.53 -11.68
C THR A 309 -16.56 9.70 -12.36
N LYS A 310 -16.40 10.84 -11.70
CA LYS A 310 -15.75 12.03 -12.26
C LYS A 310 -14.27 12.11 -11.88
N GLY A 311 -13.49 12.89 -12.62
CA GLY A 311 -12.05 13.06 -12.36
C GLY A 311 -11.25 11.85 -12.79
N LEU A 312 -10.26 11.45 -11.99
CA LEU A 312 -9.45 10.24 -12.24
C LEU A 312 -10.32 8.97 -12.27
N TRP A 313 -11.44 8.99 -11.57
CA TRP A 313 -12.41 7.89 -11.53
C TRP A 313 -13.10 7.65 -12.89
N ALA A 314 -13.09 8.61 -13.82
CA ALA A 314 -13.59 8.38 -15.18
C ALA A 314 -12.65 7.48 -16.01
N PHE A 315 -11.38 7.40 -15.62
CA PHE A 315 -10.33 6.69 -16.35
C PHE A 315 -9.95 5.36 -15.69
N SER A 316 -10.10 5.25 -14.38
CA SER A 316 -9.85 4.04 -13.60
C SER A 316 -10.91 3.94 -12.51
N ARG A 317 -11.45 2.75 -12.25
CA ARG A 317 -12.43 2.57 -11.18
C ARG A 317 -11.81 2.67 -9.80
N HIS A 318 -10.50 2.47 -9.67
CA HIS A 318 -9.74 2.60 -8.42
C HIS A 318 -8.36 3.25 -8.68
N PRO A 319 -8.31 4.54 -9.04
CA PRO A 319 -7.07 5.21 -9.43
C PRO A 319 -6.08 5.27 -8.26
N ASN A 320 -6.57 5.41 -7.02
CA ASN A 320 -5.74 5.38 -5.82
C ASN A 320 -5.14 3.99 -5.57
N PHE A 321 -5.86 2.90 -5.85
CA PHE A 321 -5.31 1.53 -5.74
C PHE A 321 -4.36 1.19 -6.89
N ALA A 322 -4.57 1.76 -8.08
CA ALA A 322 -3.61 1.65 -9.18
C ALA A 322 -2.27 2.29 -8.81
N CYS A 323 -2.30 3.50 -8.25
CA CYS A 323 -1.09 4.16 -7.74
C CYS A 323 -0.48 3.39 -6.56
N GLU A 324 -1.29 2.83 -5.67
CA GLU A 324 -0.80 2.01 -4.55
C GLU A 324 -0.04 0.77 -5.04
N GLN A 325 -0.56 0.08 -6.05
CA GLN A 325 0.13 -1.05 -6.68
C GLN A 325 1.42 -0.62 -7.38
N ALA A 326 1.40 0.53 -8.06
CA ALA A 326 2.57 1.07 -8.75
C ALA A 326 3.69 1.48 -7.77
N THR A 327 3.37 1.96 -6.56
CA THR A 327 4.36 2.30 -5.52
C THR A 327 5.36 1.17 -5.29
N TRP A 328 4.88 -0.06 -5.14
CA TRP A 328 5.73 -1.22 -4.84
C TRP A 328 6.60 -1.64 -6.03
N TRP A 329 6.10 -1.45 -7.26
CA TRP A 329 6.91 -1.62 -8.46
C TRP A 329 8.00 -0.57 -8.55
N ILE A 330 7.68 0.70 -8.30
CA ILE A 330 8.64 1.81 -8.34
C ILE A 330 9.73 1.63 -7.29
N LEU A 331 9.37 1.26 -6.05
CA LEU A 331 10.35 0.96 -5.00
C LEU A 331 11.22 -0.26 -5.34
N TRP A 332 10.65 -1.26 -6.00
CA TRP A 332 11.42 -2.42 -6.46
C TRP A 332 12.43 -2.05 -7.56
N LEU A 333 12.22 -1.00 -8.38
CA LEU A 333 13.17 -0.58 -9.43
C LEU A 333 14.58 -0.23 -8.91
N TYR A 334 14.74 0.07 -7.61
CA TYR A 334 16.07 0.25 -7.01
C TYR A 334 16.89 -1.05 -7.01
N VAL A 335 16.26 -2.22 -7.09
CA VAL A 335 16.95 -3.52 -7.22
C VAL A 335 17.66 -3.63 -8.56
N PRO A 336 16.99 -3.61 -9.73
CA PRO A 336 17.69 -3.63 -11.00
C PRO A 336 18.63 -2.43 -11.17
N LEU A 337 18.32 -1.25 -10.63
CA LEU A 337 19.27 -0.13 -10.62
C LEU A 337 20.59 -0.47 -9.92
N THR A 338 20.54 -1.28 -8.85
CA THR A 338 21.72 -1.71 -8.09
C THR A 338 22.49 -2.80 -8.84
N PHE A 339 21.80 -3.77 -9.44
CA PHE A 339 22.42 -5.02 -9.93
C PHE A 339 22.63 -5.10 -11.45
N LEU A 340 21.87 -4.38 -12.28
CA LEU A 340 21.91 -4.52 -13.74
C LEU A 340 23.07 -3.68 -14.32
N PRO A 341 24.10 -4.29 -14.92
CA PRO A 341 25.17 -3.55 -15.59
C PRO A 341 24.72 -3.01 -16.95
N SER A 342 25.40 -1.97 -17.45
CA SER A 342 25.13 -1.41 -18.79
C SER A 342 25.37 -2.41 -19.94
N HIS A 343 26.26 -3.38 -19.73
CA HIS A 343 26.55 -4.46 -20.69
C HIS A 343 26.46 -5.80 -19.95
N PRO A 344 25.28 -6.42 -19.87
CA PRO A 344 25.08 -7.64 -19.10
C PRO A 344 25.68 -8.86 -19.81
N ALA A 345 26.53 -9.60 -19.08
CA ALA A 345 27.15 -10.84 -19.58
C ALA A 345 26.17 -12.01 -19.70
N VAL A 346 24.99 -11.89 -19.10
CA VAL A 346 23.90 -12.87 -19.15
C VAL A 346 22.58 -12.14 -19.40
N ALA A 347 21.53 -12.87 -19.76
CA ALA A 347 20.21 -12.27 -20.03
C ALA A 347 19.70 -11.38 -18.88
N GLU A 348 19.21 -10.18 -19.21
CA GLU A 348 18.81 -9.12 -18.27
C GLU A 348 17.81 -9.61 -17.22
N TRP A 349 16.86 -10.47 -17.61
CA TRP A 349 15.86 -11.02 -16.70
C TRP A 349 16.47 -11.72 -15.48
N ARG A 350 17.72 -12.20 -15.54
CA ARG A 350 18.41 -12.83 -14.40
C ARG A 350 18.84 -11.83 -13.31
N TYR A 351 18.91 -10.53 -13.64
CA TYR A 351 19.16 -9.45 -12.67
C TYR A 351 17.85 -8.88 -12.10
N VAL A 352 16.74 -9.12 -12.80
CA VAL A 352 15.44 -8.52 -12.54
C VAL A 352 14.52 -9.50 -11.80
N VAL A 353 14.50 -10.77 -12.20
CA VAL A 353 13.68 -11.81 -11.57
C VAL A 353 14.34 -12.30 -10.29
N THR A 354 14.11 -11.54 -9.22
CA THR A 354 14.70 -11.76 -7.89
C THR A 354 13.60 -12.03 -6.86
N TYR A 355 13.96 -12.53 -5.67
CA TYR A 355 12.98 -12.72 -4.60
C TYR A 355 12.33 -11.39 -4.14
N ALA A 356 12.96 -10.23 -4.38
CA ALA A 356 12.34 -8.94 -4.08
C ALA A 356 11.13 -8.61 -4.98
N LEU A 357 10.94 -9.30 -6.12
CA LEU A 357 9.69 -9.20 -6.89
C LEU A 357 8.46 -9.62 -6.07
N ALA A 358 8.63 -10.40 -5.01
CA ALA A 358 7.53 -10.72 -4.11
C ALA A 358 6.87 -9.45 -3.56
N SER A 359 7.62 -8.38 -3.28
CA SER A 359 7.10 -7.10 -2.78
C SER A 359 5.96 -6.53 -3.65
N PRO A 360 6.18 -6.19 -4.94
CA PRO A 360 5.10 -5.73 -5.78
C PRO A 360 4.05 -6.80 -6.06
N LEU A 361 4.44 -8.06 -6.30
CA LEU A 361 3.49 -9.09 -6.73
C LEU A 361 2.45 -9.43 -5.66
N ILE A 362 2.85 -9.58 -4.40
CA ILE A 362 1.91 -9.87 -3.31
C ILE A 362 0.99 -8.68 -3.04
N MET A 363 1.49 -7.45 -3.17
CA MET A 363 0.69 -6.24 -3.00
C MET A 363 -0.36 -6.15 -4.11
N ASN A 364 0.02 -6.43 -5.37
CA ASN A 364 -0.95 -6.51 -6.47
C ASN A 364 -2.00 -7.60 -6.20
N ALA A 365 -1.59 -8.80 -5.77
CA ALA A 365 -2.52 -9.88 -5.45
C ALA A 365 -3.52 -9.48 -4.35
N LEU A 366 -3.05 -8.83 -3.29
CA LEU A 366 -3.89 -8.30 -2.21
C LEU A 366 -4.90 -7.26 -2.74
N PHE A 367 -4.43 -6.27 -3.50
CA PHE A 367 -5.29 -5.22 -4.04
C PHE A 367 -6.31 -5.76 -5.04
N ILE A 368 -5.92 -6.70 -5.91
CA ILE A 368 -6.85 -7.38 -6.82
C ILE A 368 -7.94 -8.09 -6.02
N ALA A 369 -7.57 -8.96 -5.07
CA ALA A 369 -8.54 -9.73 -4.28
C ALA A 369 -9.48 -8.81 -3.47
N SER A 370 -8.93 -7.80 -2.81
CA SER A 370 -9.69 -6.80 -2.04
C SER A 370 -10.65 -6.00 -2.93
N THR A 371 -10.21 -5.64 -4.14
CA THR A 371 -11.02 -4.85 -5.08
C THR A 371 -12.16 -5.69 -5.64
N LEU A 372 -11.90 -6.92 -6.06
CA LEU A 372 -12.95 -7.83 -6.52
C LEU A 372 -14.06 -8.02 -5.49
N TYR A 373 -13.69 -8.22 -4.22
CA TYR A 373 -14.64 -8.29 -3.12
C TYR A 373 -15.43 -6.98 -2.93
N SER A 374 -14.73 -5.85 -2.89
CA SER A 374 -15.35 -4.53 -2.66
C SER A 374 -16.26 -4.10 -3.82
N GLU A 375 -15.92 -4.46 -5.05
CA GLU A 375 -16.74 -4.23 -6.24
C GLU A 375 -17.97 -5.13 -6.26
N ALA A 376 -17.88 -6.39 -5.81
CA ALA A 376 -19.04 -7.27 -5.70
C ALA A 376 -20.07 -6.70 -4.71
N VAL A 377 -19.62 -6.24 -3.54
CA VAL A 377 -20.48 -5.54 -2.56
C VAL A 377 -21.07 -4.25 -3.14
N SER A 378 -20.29 -3.51 -3.92
CA SER A 378 -20.77 -2.28 -4.57
C SER A 378 -21.81 -2.56 -5.66
N ALA A 379 -21.63 -3.63 -6.43
CA ALA A 379 -22.56 -4.05 -7.48
C ALA A 379 -23.91 -4.54 -6.91
N GLU A 380 -23.89 -5.19 -5.75
CA GLU A 380 -25.11 -5.56 -5.03
C GLU A 380 -25.85 -4.31 -4.52
N LYS A 381 -25.11 -3.31 -4.05
CA LYS A 381 -25.68 -2.10 -3.47
C LYS A 381 -26.16 -1.07 -4.51
N TYR A 382 -25.46 -0.94 -5.63
CA TYR A 382 -25.71 0.11 -6.63
C TYR A 382 -25.95 -0.52 -8.01
N PRO A 383 -27.20 -0.53 -8.52
CA PRO A 383 -27.53 -1.16 -9.80
C PRO A 383 -26.70 -0.67 -10.99
N ALA A 384 -26.35 0.63 -11.00
CA ALA A 384 -25.55 1.24 -12.06
C ALA A 384 -24.06 0.85 -12.04
N TYR A 385 -23.56 0.23 -10.97
CA TYR A 385 -22.14 -0.11 -10.83
C TYR A 385 -21.69 -1.16 -11.86
N ALA A 386 -22.56 -2.10 -12.24
CA ALA A 386 -22.28 -3.06 -13.30
C ALA A 386 -22.09 -2.38 -14.67
N ALA A 387 -22.74 -1.24 -14.93
CA ALA A 387 -22.47 -0.45 -16.13
C ALA A 387 -21.08 0.21 -16.06
N TYR A 388 -20.69 0.70 -14.87
CA TYR A 388 -19.38 1.28 -14.63
C TYR A 388 -18.24 0.27 -14.81
N GLN A 389 -18.39 -0.95 -14.28
CA GLN A 389 -17.44 -2.06 -14.49
C GLN A 389 -17.24 -2.41 -15.96
N ARG A 390 -18.31 -2.36 -16.77
CA ARG A 390 -18.21 -2.61 -18.21
C ARG A 390 -17.52 -1.48 -18.95
N ARG A 391 -17.71 -0.23 -18.50
CA ARG A 391 -17.30 0.98 -19.22
C ARG A 391 -15.90 1.48 -18.89
N VAL A 392 -15.49 1.40 -17.64
CA VAL A 392 -14.22 1.95 -17.12
C VAL A 392 -13.40 0.80 -16.56
N GLY A 393 -12.09 0.75 -16.80
CA GLY A 393 -11.20 -0.31 -16.35
C GLY A 393 -10.86 -0.25 -14.86
N MET A 394 -10.45 -1.38 -14.27
CA MET A 394 -10.33 -1.52 -12.81
C MET A 394 -9.21 -0.67 -12.21
N PHE A 395 -7.98 -0.82 -12.74
CA PHE A 395 -6.78 -0.13 -12.23
C PHE A 395 -6.09 0.70 -13.30
N LEU A 396 -5.71 0.09 -14.42
CA LEU A 396 -4.98 0.78 -15.48
C LEU A 396 -5.95 1.45 -16.46
N PRO A 397 -5.82 2.78 -16.70
CA PRO A 397 -6.65 3.47 -17.69
C PRO A 397 -6.33 3.03 -19.12
N LEU A 398 -5.06 2.67 -19.37
CA LEU A 398 -4.58 2.12 -20.64
C LEU A 398 -3.96 0.74 -20.41
N PRO A 399 -4.32 -0.29 -21.20
CA PRO A 399 -5.25 -0.26 -22.32
C PRO A 399 -6.74 -0.42 -21.93
N ASP A 400 -7.08 -0.81 -20.69
CA ASP A 400 -8.41 -1.34 -20.35
C ASP A 400 -9.57 -0.35 -20.63
N THR A 401 -9.54 0.86 -20.08
CA THR A 401 -10.61 1.86 -20.31
C THR A 401 -10.66 2.32 -21.76
N LEU A 402 -9.51 2.45 -22.42
CA LEU A 402 -9.46 2.83 -23.83
C LEU A 402 -10.04 1.75 -24.73
N VAL A 403 -9.67 0.49 -24.53
CA VAL A 403 -10.19 -0.66 -25.29
C VAL A 403 -11.70 -0.77 -25.10
N ARG A 404 -12.20 -0.61 -23.87
CA ARG A 404 -13.65 -0.55 -23.60
C ARG A 404 -14.30 0.61 -24.34
N THR A 405 -13.68 1.79 -24.35
CA THR A 405 -14.19 2.96 -25.08
C THR A 405 -14.28 2.69 -26.58
N ILE A 406 -13.25 2.08 -27.18
CA ILE A 406 -13.24 1.70 -28.59
C ILE A 406 -14.34 0.67 -28.86
N TYR A 407 -14.46 -0.36 -28.01
CA TYR A 407 -15.50 -1.38 -28.13
C TYR A 407 -16.92 -0.78 -28.13
N TYR A 408 -17.22 0.09 -27.17
CA TYR A 408 -18.53 0.73 -27.07
C TYR A 408 -18.83 1.70 -28.22
N ARG A 409 -17.79 2.26 -28.86
CA ARG A 409 -17.95 3.14 -30.03
C ARG A 409 -18.17 2.38 -31.32
N LEU A 410 -17.49 1.24 -31.50
CA LEU A 410 -17.45 0.53 -32.79
C LEU A 410 -18.37 -0.70 -32.85
N PHE A 411 -18.58 -1.39 -31.73
CA PHE A 411 -19.22 -2.70 -31.72
C PHE A 411 -20.47 -2.81 -30.86
N ALA A 412 -20.63 -1.98 -29.82
CA ALA A 412 -21.85 -2.02 -28.99
C ALA A 412 -23.08 -1.45 -29.74
N SER A 413 -24.26 -2.02 -29.49
CA SER A 413 -25.51 -1.47 -30.02
C SER A 413 -25.76 -0.05 -29.51
N LYS A 414 -26.47 0.77 -30.29
CA LYS A 414 -26.81 2.16 -29.91
C LYS A 414 -27.52 2.21 -28.55
N GLU A 415 -28.44 1.28 -28.31
CA GLU A 415 -29.18 1.16 -27.05
C GLU A 415 -28.28 0.76 -25.88
N ALA A 416 -27.43 -0.26 -26.05
CA ALA A 416 -26.51 -0.69 -25.01
C ALA A 416 -25.51 0.41 -24.64
N ARG A 417 -25.00 1.13 -25.64
CA ARG A 417 -24.14 2.30 -25.45
C ARG A 417 -24.88 3.41 -24.71
N ALA A 418 -26.06 3.82 -25.17
CA ALA A 418 -26.83 4.90 -24.56
C ALA A 418 -27.15 4.59 -23.10
N LYS A 419 -27.57 3.35 -22.80
CA LYS A 419 -27.84 2.89 -21.43
C LYS A 419 -26.58 2.94 -20.57
N THR A 420 -25.46 2.37 -21.02
CA THR A 420 -24.21 2.38 -20.25
C THR A 420 -23.69 3.81 -20.01
N GLU A 421 -23.73 4.69 -21.01
CA GLU A 421 -23.28 6.07 -20.84
C GLU A 421 -24.22 6.84 -19.87
N ALA A 422 -25.53 6.62 -19.91
CA ALA A 422 -26.47 7.21 -18.96
C ALA A 422 -26.29 6.68 -17.53
N ASP A 423 -26.10 5.37 -17.36
CA ASP A 423 -25.90 4.72 -16.07
C ASP A 423 -24.57 5.15 -15.41
N VAL A 424 -23.56 5.51 -16.19
CA VAL A 424 -22.23 5.88 -15.67
C VAL A 424 -22.07 7.40 -15.51
N TRP A 425 -22.47 8.18 -16.51
CA TRP A 425 -22.24 9.63 -16.56
C TRP A 425 -23.49 10.45 -16.25
N GLY A 426 -24.68 9.83 -16.24
CA GLY A 426 -25.97 10.51 -16.16
C GLY A 426 -26.56 10.81 -17.54
N THR A 427 -27.86 11.11 -17.57
CA THR A 427 -28.53 11.56 -18.78
C THR A 427 -28.11 13.00 -19.10
N PRO A 428 -27.72 13.31 -20.36
CA PRO A 428 -27.56 14.70 -20.76
C PRO A 428 -28.89 15.42 -20.57
N VAL A 429 -28.89 16.51 -19.81
CA VAL A 429 -30.08 17.38 -19.73
C VAL A 429 -30.27 17.98 -21.13
N SER A 430 -31.30 17.53 -21.83
CA SER A 430 -31.72 18.14 -23.09
C SER A 430 -32.08 19.60 -22.84
N GLY A 431 -31.18 20.53 -23.17
CA GLY A 431 -31.48 21.97 -23.06
C GLY A 431 -30.31 22.88 -22.66
N VAL A 432 -29.20 22.36 -22.13
CA VAL A 432 -28.03 23.20 -21.84
C VAL A 432 -27.06 23.11 -23.00
N LYS A 433 -27.15 24.05 -23.94
CA LYS A 433 -26.05 24.35 -24.88
C LYS A 433 -24.81 24.58 -24.03
N SER A 434 -23.76 23.78 -24.22
CA SER A 434 -22.47 24.06 -23.60
C SER A 434 -22.05 25.46 -24.03
N ALA A 435 -21.85 26.35 -23.06
CA ALA A 435 -21.06 27.55 -23.31
C ALA A 435 -19.69 27.04 -23.76
N LYS A 436 -19.32 27.37 -25.01
CA LYS A 436 -17.99 27.12 -25.55
C LYS A 436 -16.98 27.68 -24.56
N ALA A 437 -16.10 26.84 -24.04
CA ALA A 437 -14.87 27.31 -23.42
C ALA A 437 -14.05 27.99 -24.54
N GLN A 438 -13.85 29.30 -24.40
CA GLN A 438 -12.81 30.04 -25.09
C GLN A 438 -11.50 29.89 -24.31
#